data_AF-A0A7V1AF45-F1
#
_entry.id   AF-A0A7V1AF45-F1
#
_cell.length_a   1.000
_cell.length_b   1.000
_cell.length_c   1.000
_cell.angle_alpha   90.00
_cell.angle_beta   90.00
_cell.angle_gamma   90.00
#
_symmetry.space_group_name_H-M   'P 1'
#
loop_
_entity.id
_entity.type
_entity.pdbx_description
1 polymer ?
#
loop_
_entity_poly.entity_id
_entity_poly.type
_entity_poly.pdbx_seq_one_letter_code
_entity_poly.pdbx_strand_id
1 'polypeptide(L)' 'MSLVSDFRDFEDAVQYYFALRQNVDCIITRNRADYIEDNIPVLTPEEFLALT' A
#
# COMPACT_ATOMS: atom_id res chain seq x y z
N MET A 1 -17.13 -17.40 0.61
CA MET A 1 -17.21 -15.93 0.43
C MET A 1 -15.90 -15.48 -0.16
N SER A 2 -15.92 -14.94 -1.37
CA SER A 2 -14.76 -14.18 -1.84
C SER A 2 -14.85 -12.81 -1.18
N LEU A 3 -13.83 -12.40 -0.42
CA LEU A 3 -13.64 -11.00 -0.08
C LEU A 3 -13.22 -10.33 -1.39
N VAL A 4 -14.18 -9.76 -2.11
CA VAL A 4 -13.88 -9.03 -3.34
C VAL A 4 -13.07 -7.81 -2.93
N SER A 5 -11.76 -7.95 -3.11
CA SER A 5 -10.75 -6.91 -2.94
C SER A 5 -10.36 -6.46 -4.34
N ASP A 6 -10.15 -5.17 -4.54
CA ASP A 6 -9.67 -4.64 -5.84
C ASP A 6 -8.21 -5.05 -6.13
N PHE A 7 -7.51 -5.58 -5.12
CA PHE A 7 -6.19 -6.18 -5.26
C PHE A 7 -6.26 -7.55 -5.93
N ARG A 8 -5.35 -7.76 -6.89
CA ARG A 8 -5.13 -9.08 -7.52
C ARG A 8 -4.33 -10.02 -6.64
N ASP A 9 -3.43 -9.48 -5.83
CA ASP A 9 -2.57 -10.26 -4.93
C ASP A 9 -3.09 -10.20 -3.49
N PHE A 10 -2.99 -11.33 -2.79
CA PHE A 10 -3.45 -11.45 -1.41
C PHE A 10 -2.51 -10.75 -0.43
N GLU A 11 -1.19 -10.79 -0.66
CA GLU A 11 -0.19 -10.14 0.20
C GLU A 11 -0.42 -8.63 0.20
N ASP A 12 -0.55 -8.02 -0.99
CA ASP A 12 -0.78 -6.59 -1.13
C ASP A 12 -2.10 -6.16 -0.48
N ALA A 13 -3.16 -6.95 -0.62
CA ALA A 13 -4.46 -6.69 0.01
C ALA A 13 -4.33 -6.65 1.55
N VAL A 14 -3.73 -7.68 2.14
CA VAL A 14 -3.57 -7.78 3.59
C VAL A 14 -2.71 -6.64 4.11
N GLN A 15 -1.61 -6.34 3.42
CA GLN A 15 -0.66 -5.30 3.81
C GLN A 15 -1.31 -3.91 3.75
N TYR A 16 -2.06 -3.60 2.68
CA TYR A 16 -2.79 -2.35 2.52
C TYR A 16 -3.89 -2.17 3.59
N TYR A 17 -4.76 -3.17 3.77
CA TYR A 17 -5.84 -3.04 4.75
C TYR A 17 -5.32 -3.03 6.20
N PHE A 18 -4.18 -3.67 6.48
CA PHE A 18 -3.53 -3.52 7.77
C PHE A 18 -3.02 -2.09 7.98
N ALA A 19 -2.29 -1.54 7.01
CA ALA A 19 -1.79 -0.17 7.04
C ALA A 19 -2.94 0.85 7.22
N LEU A 20 -4.07 0.63 6.53
CA LEU A 20 -5.26 1.46 6.63
C LEU A 20 -5.83 1.46 8.05
N ARG A 21 -5.95 0.27 8.66
CA ARG A 21 -6.50 0.12 10.02
C ARG A 21 -5.60 0.67 11.11
N GLN A 22 -4.28 0.65 10.90
CA GLN A 22 -3.30 1.15 11.85
C GLN A 22 -2.96 2.63 11.64
N ASN A 23 -3.54 3.31 10.64
CA ASN A 23 -3.21 4.68 10.26
C ASN A 23 -1.70 4.87 10.04
N VAL A 24 -1.09 3.94 9.31
CA VAL A 24 0.33 4.05 8.94
C VAL A 24 0.52 5.23 7.99
N ASP A 25 1.61 5.98 8.15
CA ASP A 25 1.88 7.20 7.37
C ASP A 25 2.01 6.94 5.87
N CYS A 26 2.67 5.85 5.48
CA CYS A 26 2.83 5.41 4.09
C CYS A 26 3.23 3.94 4.00
N ILE A 27 3.04 3.35 2.82
CA ILE A 27 3.65 2.07 2.43
C ILE A 27 4.85 2.37 1.54
N ILE A 28 6.00 1.80 1.86
CA ILE A 28 7.21 1.91 1.03
C ILE A 28 7.41 0.60 0.29
N THR A 29 7.40 0.64 -1.04
CA THR A 29 7.60 -0.56 -1.86
C THR A 29 8.17 -0.25 -3.24
N ARG A 30 8.80 -1.23 -3.88
CA ARG A 30 9.23 -1.15 -5.29
C ARG A 30 8.15 -1.56 -6.29
N ASN A 31 7.08 -2.21 -5.85
CA ASN A 31 5.96 -2.65 -6.70
C ASN A 31 4.73 -1.74 -6.58
N ARG A 32 4.95 -0.42 -6.55
CA ARG A 32 3.91 0.59 -6.32
C ARG A 32 2.64 0.41 -7.18
N ALA A 33 2.80 -0.03 -8.43
CA ALA A 33 1.71 -0.25 -9.37
C ALA A 33 0.68 -1.32 -8.93
N ASP A 34 1.03 -2.18 -7.97
CA ASP A 34 0.14 -3.22 -7.46
C ASP A 34 -0.75 -2.73 -6.30
N TYR A 35 -0.54 -1.49 -5.83
CA TYR A 35 -1.26 -0.90 -4.71
C TYR A 35 -2.31 0.13 -5.13
N ILE A 36 -3.30 0.31 -4.26
CA ILE A 36 -4.31 1.38 -4.35
C ILE A 36 -3.79 2.60 -3.57
N GLU A 37 -3.80 3.78 -4.17
CA GLU A 37 -3.21 5.00 -3.59
C GLU A 37 -4.26 6.00 -3.03
N ASP A 38 -5.50 5.56 -2.83
CA ASP A 38 -6.60 6.47 -2.46
C ASP A 38 -6.48 7.03 -1.03
N ASN A 39 -6.06 6.20 -0.08
CA ASN A 39 -6.12 6.55 1.36
C ASN A 39 -4.76 6.52 2.06
N ILE A 40 -3.79 5.79 1.51
CA ILE A 40 -2.45 5.64 2.08
C ILE A 40 -1.44 5.96 0.98
N PRO A 41 -0.52 6.89 1.20
CA PRO A 41 0.57 7.13 0.27
C PRO A 41 1.38 5.85 0.06
N VAL A 42 1.61 5.49 -1.20
CA VAL A 42 2.53 4.40 -1.58
C VAL A 42 3.71 5.01 -2.28
N LEU A 43 4.90 4.81 -1.73
CA LEU A 43 6.13 5.48 -2.17
C LEU A 43 7.17 4.44 -2.58
N THR A 44 7.98 4.76 -3.59
CA THR A 44 9.24 4.04 -3.78
C THR A 44 10.25 4.42 -2.70
N PRO A 45 11.28 3.59 -2.45
CA PRO A 45 12.35 3.96 -1.53
C PRO A 45 13.01 5.29 -1.88
N GLU A 46 13.20 5.58 -3.16
CA GLU A 46 13.78 6.83 -3.64
C GLU A 46 12.86 8.04 -3.34
N GLU A 47 11.55 7.89 -3.55
CA GLU A 47 10.57 8.93 -3.22
C GLU A 47 10.54 9.22 -1.72
N PHE A 48 10.56 8.18 -0.90
CA PHE A 48 10.57 8.32 0.55
C PHE A 48 11.83 9.05 1.05
N LEU A 49 13.01 8.69 0.53
CA LEU A 49 14.27 9.34 0.89
C LEU A 49 14.34 10.81 0.43
N ALA A 50 13.63 11.17 -0.63
CA ALA A 50 13.54 12.55 -1.11
C ALA A 50 12.61 13.46 -0.28
N LEU A 51 11.88 12.92 0.71
CA LEU A 51 11.05 13.70 1.64
C LEU A 51 11.86 14.36 2.77
N THR A 52 13.15 14.04 2.89
CA THR A 52 14.08 14.59 3.89
C THR A 52 14.71 15.91 3.46
#